data_AF-A0A7C7WS75-F1
#
_entry.id   AF-A0A7C7WS75-F1
#
_cell.length_a   1.000
_cell.length_b   1.000
_cell.length_c   1.000
_cell.angle_alpha   90.00
_cell.angle_beta   90.00
_cell.angle_gamma   90.00
#
_symmetry.space_group_name_H-M   'P 1'
#
loop_
_entity.id
_entity.type
_entity.pdbx_description
1 polymer ?
#
loop_
_entity_poly.entity_id
_entity_poly.type
_entity_poly.pdbx_seq_one_letter_code
_entity_poly.pdbx_strand_id
1 'polypeptide(L)'
;MSGPVLMRTSSTRLICSLLLFVCSGQLHAQNPLARSGYLLDGRRVSVNVVWSGGDEGWQAVMANGEEVSATLVMWGQLVERSEPTLVFADGEVVVDFLSLSSEHITVGRDPYEFSQRPLWHERSLPRQDVRGFVFQWPVETTSRDQLRNALAEDSTVDRVWFVDGEYLDGEIVRSVQEGGRTEELQLRRGERTVAVAVGRVRAIRFASKQSDGQEDKENRNDDSNPGIPSAHCQVGFQDGSYLDVSRLKSVDDAVEIVMRSGVRLSLSASTFRRAICFFRPVREDVLWLAEIVPLDVRHVPFFSGGWPLGRNVNLWGGRLRRRDNEWYDHGLAMHSTTRVAYVLDEPFSYLRAQLALDVTTGQRGSVRYSVFTRSGDEDKWKSIYRSPVVRGGQTPLDLNLALDHARQLALIVEYADQGDQLDRACWFSARLVRDPQVER
;
A
#
# COMPACT_ATOMS: atom_id res chain seq x y z
N MET A 1 24.95 -6.45 78.69
CA MET A 1 24.94 -7.90 78.42
C MET A 1 24.08 -8.55 79.48
N SER A 2 23.02 -9.32 79.25
CA SER A 2 22.26 -9.68 78.06
C SER A 2 20.91 -10.26 78.55
N GLY A 3 19.86 -10.15 77.73
CA GLY A 3 18.53 -10.73 77.95
C GLY A 3 17.45 -9.66 78.14
N PRO A 4 16.37 -9.67 77.33
CA PRO A 4 15.29 -10.59 77.67
C PRO A 4 14.58 -11.30 76.51
N VAL A 5 13.85 -12.32 76.98
CA VAL A 5 12.83 -13.21 76.43
C VAL A 5 11.67 -12.44 75.77
N LEU A 6 11.08 -12.95 74.67
CA LEU A 6 9.66 -13.35 74.63
C LEU A 6 9.18 -13.95 73.29
N MET A 7 8.41 -15.05 73.47
CA MET A 7 7.20 -15.51 72.76
C MET A 7 7.24 -15.94 71.28
N ARG A 8 6.94 -17.24 71.14
CA ARG A 8 6.43 -17.93 69.95
C ARG A 8 5.01 -17.47 69.61
N THR A 9 4.73 -17.29 68.32
CA THR A 9 3.38 -17.43 67.75
C THR A 9 3.41 -18.26 66.48
N SER A 10 2.40 -19.10 66.35
CA SER A 10 2.15 -20.09 65.31
C SER A 10 1.81 -19.45 63.97
N SER A 11 2.25 -20.04 62.86
CA SER A 11 1.76 -19.72 61.52
C SER A 11 1.19 -20.98 60.88
N THR A 12 -0.14 -21.03 60.88
CA THR A 12 -1.00 -22.01 60.24
C THR A 12 -0.91 -21.87 58.72
N ARG A 13 -0.77 -23.00 58.02
CA ARG A 13 -0.86 -23.10 56.56
C ARG A 13 -2.29 -22.77 56.11
N LEU A 14 -2.45 -21.80 55.21
CA LEU A 14 -3.68 -21.59 54.44
C LEU A 14 -3.35 -21.77 52.96
N ILE A 15 -3.95 -22.80 52.37
CA ILE A 15 -3.98 -23.06 50.93
C ILE A 15 -5.00 -22.08 50.35
N CYS A 16 -4.55 -21.10 49.56
CA CYS A 16 -5.42 -20.26 48.76
C CYS A 16 -5.25 -20.64 47.28
N SER A 17 -6.18 -21.45 46.79
CA SER A 17 -6.50 -21.62 45.37
C SER A 17 -6.98 -20.29 44.81
N LEU A 18 -6.19 -19.64 43.95
CA LEU A 18 -6.60 -18.41 43.28
C LEU A 18 -7.44 -18.78 42.04
N LEU A 19 -8.76 -18.79 42.22
CA LEU A 19 -9.72 -18.73 41.12
C LEU A 19 -9.53 -17.40 40.38
N LEU A 20 -9.19 -17.47 39.09
CA LEU A 20 -9.28 -16.37 38.14
C LEU A 20 -10.76 -16.02 37.92
N PHE A 21 -11.27 -15.07 38.70
CA PHE A 21 -12.55 -14.43 38.44
C PHE A 21 -12.38 -13.42 37.31
N VAL A 22 -13.06 -13.70 36.19
CA VAL A 22 -13.31 -12.74 35.11
C VAL A 22 -14.19 -11.62 35.66
N CYS A 23 -13.57 -10.50 36.01
CA CYS A 23 -14.30 -9.25 36.22
C CYS A 23 -14.47 -8.56 34.87
N SER A 24 -15.66 -8.75 34.28
CA SER A 24 -16.19 -8.02 33.13
C SER A 24 -16.45 -6.56 33.50
N GLY A 25 -15.38 -5.77 33.62
CA GLY A 25 -15.44 -4.32 33.69
C GLY A 25 -15.13 -3.74 32.31
N GLN A 26 -16.17 -3.37 31.56
CA GLN A 26 -16.05 -2.58 30.34
C GLN A 26 -15.44 -1.21 30.66
N LEU A 27 -14.12 -1.13 30.73
CA LEU A 27 -13.39 0.08 30.38
C LEU A 27 -13.30 0.09 28.86
N HIS A 28 -14.16 0.89 28.22
CA HIS A 28 -13.95 1.37 26.85
C HIS A 28 -12.67 2.22 26.83
N ALA A 29 -11.50 1.57 26.90
CA ALA A 29 -10.28 2.17 26.41
C ALA A 29 -10.49 2.33 24.90
N GLN A 30 -10.60 3.57 24.43
CA GLN A 30 -10.57 3.86 23.00
C GLN A 30 -9.29 3.23 22.44
N ASN A 31 -9.44 2.18 21.64
CA ASN A 31 -8.31 1.46 21.07
C ASN A 31 -7.67 2.39 20.03
N PRO A 32 -6.41 2.85 20.22
CA PRO A 32 -5.78 3.88 19.39
C PRO A 32 -5.55 3.45 17.93
N LEU A 33 -5.87 2.20 17.59
CA LEU A 33 -5.73 1.62 16.25
C LEU A 33 -7.03 1.59 15.46
N ALA A 34 -8.18 1.98 16.03
CA ALA A 34 -9.45 1.91 15.31
C ALA A 34 -9.44 2.85 14.10
N ARG A 35 -9.51 2.29 12.89
CA ARG A 35 -9.55 3.03 11.62
C ARG A 35 -10.78 2.60 10.81
N SER A 36 -11.16 3.41 9.83
CA SER A 36 -12.22 3.03 8.89
C SER A 36 -11.81 1.79 8.09
N GLY A 37 -12.70 0.79 8.04
CA GLY A 37 -12.65 -0.32 7.10
C GLY A 37 -13.90 -0.35 6.23
N TYR A 38 -13.77 -0.92 5.03
CA TYR A 38 -14.89 -1.20 4.14
C TYR A 38 -15.18 -2.69 4.14
N LEU A 39 -16.45 -3.05 4.33
CA LEU A 39 -16.91 -4.44 4.27
C LEU A 39 -17.48 -4.80 2.89
N LEU A 40 -17.69 -6.09 2.67
CA LEU A 40 -18.33 -6.67 1.47
C LEU A 40 -19.78 -6.21 1.27
N ASP A 41 -20.48 -5.82 2.31
CA ASP A 41 -21.83 -5.23 2.21
C ASP A 41 -21.80 -3.72 1.86
N GLY A 42 -20.60 -3.13 1.83
CA GLY A 42 -20.36 -1.73 1.49
C GLY A 42 -20.37 -0.79 2.68
N ARG A 43 -20.69 -1.27 3.88
CA ARG A 43 -20.62 -0.46 5.09
C ARG A 43 -19.18 -0.03 5.34
N ARG A 44 -19.05 1.24 5.73
CA ARG A 44 -17.83 1.81 6.29
C ARG A 44 -17.95 1.77 7.81
N VAL A 45 -17.06 1.04 8.46
CA VAL A 45 -17.11 0.76 9.90
C VAL A 45 -15.78 1.07 10.56
N SER A 46 -15.79 1.31 11.87
CA SER A 46 -14.56 1.42 12.66
C SER A 46 -14.10 0.03 13.08
N VAL A 47 -12.91 -0.37 12.64
CA VAL A 47 -12.37 -1.73 12.80
C VAL A 47 -10.96 -1.65 13.37
N ASN A 48 -10.62 -2.61 14.22
CA ASN A 48 -9.26 -2.89 14.62
C ASN A 48 -8.80 -4.13 13.86
N VAL A 49 -7.68 -4.04 13.16
CA VAL A 49 -7.04 -5.18 12.52
C VAL A 49 -5.87 -5.62 13.38
N VAL A 50 -5.87 -6.88 13.78
CA VAL A 50 -4.83 -7.51 14.58
C VAL A 50 -4.41 -8.79 13.88
N TRP A 51 -3.10 -9.01 13.81
CA TRP A 51 -2.57 -10.31 13.42
C TRP A 51 -2.30 -11.13 14.68
N SER A 52 -2.89 -12.33 14.78
CA SER A 52 -2.90 -13.13 16.02
C SER A 52 -1.61 -13.93 16.25
N GLY A 53 -0.73 -14.03 15.25
CA GLY A 53 0.52 -14.78 15.33
C GLY A 53 0.32 -16.28 15.14
N GLY A 54 0.67 -16.80 13.97
CA GLY A 54 0.50 -18.20 13.59
C GLY A 54 -0.33 -18.40 12.32
N ASP A 55 -0.80 -19.62 12.09
CA ASP A 55 -1.62 -19.98 10.91
C ASP A 55 -3.05 -19.40 10.95
N GLU A 56 -3.49 -18.92 12.12
CA GLU A 56 -4.83 -18.35 12.35
C GLU A 56 -5.06 -17.00 11.62
N GLY A 57 -4.04 -16.45 10.97
CA GLY A 57 -4.19 -15.35 10.02
C GLY A 57 -4.50 -14.00 10.67
N TRP A 58 -5.23 -13.16 9.93
CA TRP A 58 -5.60 -11.81 10.36
C TRP A 58 -6.99 -11.81 10.98
N GLN A 59 -7.15 -11.10 12.08
CA GLN A 59 -8.43 -10.84 12.73
C GLN A 59 -8.81 -9.36 12.58
N ALA A 60 -10.02 -9.11 12.11
CA ALA A 60 -10.60 -7.78 12.04
C ALA A 60 -11.82 -7.72 12.95
N VAL A 61 -11.79 -6.86 13.97
CA VAL A 61 -12.82 -6.78 15.01
C VAL A 61 -13.34 -5.36 15.13
N MET A 62 -14.66 -5.19 15.10
CA MET A 62 -15.33 -3.91 15.32
C MET A 62 -15.33 -3.50 16.79
N ALA A 63 -15.64 -2.23 17.07
CA ALA A 63 -15.68 -1.70 18.44
C ALA A 63 -16.68 -2.42 19.38
N ASN A 64 -17.73 -3.03 18.81
CA ASN A 64 -18.72 -3.84 19.53
C ASN A 64 -18.25 -5.28 19.81
N GLY A 65 -17.05 -5.67 19.39
CA GLY A 65 -16.51 -7.03 19.52
C GLY A 65 -16.90 -7.98 18.39
N GLU A 66 -17.67 -7.54 17.41
CA GLU A 66 -18.05 -8.36 16.24
C GLU A 66 -16.84 -8.57 15.32
N GLU A 67 -16.55 -9.83 14.99
CA GLU A 67 -15.51 -10.19 14.04
C GLU A 67 -16.01 -10.02 12.59
N VAL A 68 -15.24 -9.30 11.78
CA VAL A 68 -15.54 -8.96 10.38
C VAL A 68 -14.41 -9.36 9.43
N SER A 69 -13.48 -10.23 9.87
CA SER A 69 -12.34 -10.70 9.07
C SER A 69 -12.76 -11.23 7.70
N ALA A 70 -13.80 -12.06 7.66
CA ALA A 70 -14.30 -12.69 6.46
C ALA A 70 -14.95 -11.71 5.45
N THR A 71 -15.40 -10.54 5.91
CA THR A 71 -16.10 -9.54 5.08
C THR A 71 -15.28 -8.27 4.84
N LEU A 72 -14.11 -8.13 5.48
CA LEU A 72 -13.24 -6.98 5.30
C LEU A 72 -12.66 -6.96 3.89
N VAL A 73 -12.84 -5.83 3.19
CA VAL A 73 -12.27 -5.56 1.86
C VAL A 73 -10.98 -4.75 1.95
N MET A 74 -10.98 -3.72 2.80
CA MET A 74 -9.80 -2.89 3.05
C MET A 74 -9.96 -2.17 4.39
N TRP A 75 -8.84 -1.84 5.02
CA TRP A 75 -8.78 -1.13 6.28
C TRP A 75 -7.71 -0.05 6.23
N GLY A 76 -8.03 1.13 6.76
CA GLY A 76 -7.10 2.24 6.87
C GLY A 76 -6.82 2.95 5.54
N GLN A 77 -5.67 3.62 5.46
CA GLN A 77 -5.26 4.42 4.31
C GLN A 77 -3.73 4.40 4.20
N LEU A 78 -3.21 4.29 2.98
CA LEU A 78 -1.78 4.36 2.74
C LEU A 78 -1.28 5.78 2.96
N VAL A 79 -0.14 5.87 3.65
CA VAL A 79 0.54 7.12 3.94
C VAL A 79 1.74 7.24 3.00
N GLU A 80 1.98 8.44 2.49
CA GLU A 80 3.21 8.76 1.79
C GLU A 80 4.07 9.65 2.68
N ARG A 81 5.37 9.35 2.69
CA ARG A 81 6.36 10.13 3.42
C ARG A 81 7.59 10.40 2.54
N SER A 82 8.60 11.05 3.08
CA SER A 82 9.75 11.59 2.32
C SER A 82 11.10 11.25 2.95
N GLU A 83 11.13 10.25 3.81
CA GLU A 83 12.31 9.66 4.42
C GLU A 83 13.05 8.75 3.42
N PRO A 84 14.31 8.40 3.71
CA PRO A 84 15.05 7.46 2.89
C PRO A 84 14.29 6.15 2.69
N THR A 85 14.17 5.72 1.44
CA THR A 85 13.27 4.62 1.05
C THR A 85 13.98 3.65 0.13
N LEU A 86 13.89 2.37 0.47
CA LEU A 86 14.25 1.25 -0.38
C LEU A 86 13.07 0.88 -1.27
N VAL A 87 13.29 0.75 -2.58
CA VAL A 87 12.25 0.47 -3.57
C VAL A 87 12.41 -0.94 -4.12
N PHE A 88 11.34 -1.73 -4.06
CA PHE A 88 11.25 -3.10 -4.57
C PHE A 88 10.29 -3.15 -5.76
N ALA A 89 10.21 -4.31 -6.43
CA ALA A 89 9.21 -4.53 -7.48
C ALA A 89 7.77 -4.56 -6.92
N ASP A 90 7.61 -4.96 -5.66
CA ASP A 90 6.34 -5.23 -5.00
C ASP A 90 6.17 -4.48 -3.67
N GLY A 91 6.90 -3.37 -3.49
CA GLY A 91 6.78 -2.52 -2.31
C GLY A 91 7.80 -1.40 -2.20
N GLU A 92 7.61 -0.56 -1.19
CA GLU A 92 8.54 0.50 -0.77
C GLU A 92 8.70 0.43 0.74
N VAL A 93 9.93 0.57 1.24
CA VAL A 93 10.21 0.44 2.66
C VAL A 93 11.09 1.58 3.13
N VAL A 94 10.62 2.31 4.13
CA VAL A 94 11.41 3.36 4.78
C VAL A 94 12.41 2.70 5.70
N VAL A 95 13.69 2.90 5.41
CA VAL A 95 14.79 2.24 6.11
C VAL A 95 15.98 3.18 6.26
N ASP A 96 16.80 2.90 7.26
CA ASP A 96 18.13 3.48 7.33
C ASP A 96 19.07 2.71 6.40
N PHE A 97 19.86 3.46 5.62
CA PHE A 97 20.87 2.90 4.72
C PHE A 97 22.18 2.70 5.47
N LEU A 98 22.66 1.45 5.54
CA LEU A 98 23.88 1.12 6.28
C LEU A 98 25.08 0.93 5.35
N SER A 99 24.98 0.05 4.35
CA SER A 99 26.05 -0.21 3.38
C SER A 99 25.54 -0.76 2.06
N LEU A 100 26.39 -0.70 1.04
CA LEU A 100 26.16 -1.22 -0.29
C LEU A 100 27.43 -1.84 -0.87
N SER A 101 27.27 -2.95 -1.57
CA SER A 101 28.27 -3.62 -2.38
C SER A 101 27.68 -3.93 -3.76
N SER A 102 28.50 -4.48 -4.66
CA SER A 102 28.02 -4.93 -5.98
C SER A 102 26.96 -6.04 -5.90
N GLU A 103 26.87 -6.76 -4.77
CA GLU A 103 25.97 -7.92 -4.62
C GLU A 103 24.88 -7.72 -3.57
N HIS A 104 25.13 -6.92 -2.53
CA HIS A 104 24.24 -6.78 -1.38
C HIS A 104 24.07 -5.32 -0.95
N ILE A 105 22.88 -5.01 -0.45
CA ILE A 105 22.57 -3.78 0.27
C ILE A 105 22.16 -4.14 1.71
N THR A 106 22.71 -3.43 2.68
CA THR A 106 22.37 -3.61 4.10
C THR A 106 21.61 -2.40 4.61
N VAL A 107 20.44 -2.64 5.18
CA VAL A 107 19.48 -1.63 5.63
C VAL A 107 18.90 -1.97 6.99
N GLY A 108 18.20 -1.01 7.61
CA GLY A 108 17.58 -1.15 8.92
C GLY A 108 18.54 -0.77 10.05
N ARG A 109 18.16 -1.06 11.30
CA ARG A 109 19.06 -0.95 12.46
C ARG A 109 18.68 -1.95 13.54
N ASP A 110 19.56 -2.07 14.52
CA ASP A 110 19.24 -2.74 15.78
C ASP A 110 18.07 -2.02 16.49
N PRO A 111 16.96 -2.72 16.82
CA PRO A 111 15.82 -2.16 17.53
C PRO A 111 16.12 -1.61 18.94
N TYR A 112 17.31 -1.90 19.50
CA TYR A 112 17.73 -1.43 20.83
C TYR A 112 18.50 -0.10 20.79
N GLU A 113 18.79 0.46 19.60
CA GLU A 113 19.27 1.84 19.50
C GLU A 113 18.12 2.83 19.77
N PHE A 114 18.29 3.75 20.73
CA PHE A 114 17.31 4.73 21.20
C PHE A 114 16.81 5.76 20.14
N SER A 115 16.95 5.49 18.83
CA SER A 115 16.51 6.36 17.76
C SER A 115 15.14 5.95 17.22
N GLN A 116 14.21 6.90 17.14
CA GLN A 116 12.80 6.69 16.80
C GLN A 116 12.51 6.45 15.30
N ARG A 117 13.45 6.00 14.46
CA ARG A 117 13.31 6.22 13.00
C ARG A 117 13.10 4.99 12.10
N PRO A 118 13.89 3.91 12.06
CA PRO A 118 13.52 2.75 11.25
C PRO A 118 12.70 1.72 12.05
N LEU A 119 11.55 1.30 11.50
CA LEU A 119 10.74 0.21 12.07
C LEU A 119 11.44 -1.17 11.94
N TRP A 120 12.34 -1.29 10.97
CA TRP A 120 12.85 -2.54 10.45
C TRP A 120 14.18 -2.93 11.10
N HIS A 121 14.28 -4.20 11.48
CA HIS A 121 15.53 -4.79 11.93
C HIS A 121 16.57 -4.79 10.81
N GLU A 122 17.84 -4.80 11.18
CA GLU A 122 18.94 -4.89 10.23
C GLU A 122 18.82 -6.15 9.33
N ARG A 123 18.96 -5.92 8.02
CA ARG A 123 18.92 -6.95 6.99
C ARG A 123 19.91 -6.65 5.87
N SER A 124 20.62 -7.70 5.45
CA SER A 124 21.38 -7.70 4.20
C SER A 124 20.54 -8.37 3.12
N LEU A 125 20.31 -7.65 2.03
CA LEU A 125 19.44 -8.05 0.93
C LEU A 125 20.28 -8.18 -0.35
N PRO A 126 20.02 -9.20 -1.19
CA PRO A 126 20.60 -9.25 -2.53
C PRO A 126 20.22 -8.00 -3.31
N ARG A 127 21.20 -7.34 -3.92
CA ARG A 127 21.00 -6.09 -4.67
C ARG A 127 20.02 -6.28 -5.83
N GLN A 128 20.02 -7.46 -6.46
CA GLN A 128 19.12 -7.79 -7.56
C GLN A 128 17.63 -7.81 -7.17
N ASP A 129 17.32 -7.93 -5.87
CA ASP A 129 15.94 -7.92 -5.38
C ASP A 129 15.42 -6.48 -5.18
N VAL A 130 16.30 -5.48 -5.32
CA VAL A 130 16.03 -4.07 -5.06
C VAL A 130 16.08 -3.28 -6.36
N ARG A 131 15.04 -2.49 -6.63
CA ARG A 131 14.97 -1.60 -7.80
C ARG A 131 15.82 -0.35 -7.62
N GLY A 132 15.86 0.18 -6.41
CA GLY A 132 16.64 1.36 -6.11
C GLY A 132 16.57 1.80 -4.66
N PHE A 133 17.26 2.90 -4.37
CA PHE A 133 17.24 3.56 -3.09
C PHE A 133 17.07 5.06 -3.27
N VAL A 134 16.13 5.67 -2.56
CA VAL A 134 15.94 7.12 -2.53
C VAL A 134 16.47 7.64 -1.22
N PHE A 135 17.51 8.48 -1.27
CA PHE A 135 18.06 9.14 -0.09
C PHE A 135 17.27 10.39 0.25
N GLN A 136 16.82 11.14 -0.77
CA GLN A 136 16.15 12.42 -0.60
C GLN A 136 15.03 12.56 -1.61
N TRP A 137 13.79 12.42 -1.15
CA TRP A 137 12.63 12.66 -2.01
C TRP A 137 12.55 14.12 -2.43
N PRO A 138 12.23 14.43 -3.71
CA PRO A 138 11.89 15.79 -4.13
C PRO A 138 10.78 16.39 -3.26
N VAL A 139 10.76 17.71 -3.08
CA VAL A 139 9.70 18.37 -2.29
C VAL A 139 8.38 18.40 -3.05
N GLU A 140 8.43 18.61 -4.36
CA GLU A 140 7.24 18.68 -5.21
C GLU A 140 6.73 17.27 -5.55
N THR A 141 5.41 17.06 -5.38
CA THR A 141 4.74 15.78 -5.62
C THR A 141 4.98 15.24 -7.04
N THR A 142 4.86 16.09 -8.06
CA THR A 142 5.10 15.70 -9.47
C THR A 142 6.52 15.18 -9.66
N SER A 143 7.51 15.86 -9.07
CA SER A 143 8.91 15.45 -9.13
C SER A 143 9.16 14.12 -8.38
N ARG A 144 8.46 13.88 -7.26
CA ARG A 144 8.51 12.58 -6.54
C ARG A 144 7.98 11.46 -7.42
N ASP A 145 6.84 11.68 -8.08
CA ASP A 145 6.22 10.70 -8.95
C ASP A 145 7.09 10.38 -10.17
N GLN A 146 7.70 11.40 -10.79
CA GLN A 146 8.66 11.21 -11.88
C GLN A 146 9.86 10.37 -11.43
N LEU A 147 10.41 10.64 -10.25
CA LEU A 147 11.51 9.85 -9.70
C LEU A 147 11.09 8.39 -9.46
N ARG A 148 9.90 8.16 -8.89
CA ARG A 148 9.35 6.83 -8.66
C ARG A 148 9.18 6.05 -9.96
N ASN A 149 8.67 6.70 -11.01
CA ASN A 149 8.54 6.10 -12.33
C ASN A 149 9.91 5.77 -12.94
N ALA A 150 10.88 6.67 -12.82
CA ALA A 150 12.25 6.43 -13.28
C ALA A 150 12.90 5.23 -12.56
N LEU A 151 12.61 5.01 -11.27
CA LEU A 151 13.10 3.86 -10.50
C LEU A 151 12.43 2.53 -10.89
N ALA A 152 11.20 2.57 -11.41
CA ALA A 152 10.46 1.38 -11.84
C ALA A 152 10.89 0.85 -13.21
N GLU A 153 11.50 1.69 -14.05
CA GLU A 153 12.02 1.30 -15.36
C GLU A 153 13.16 0.27 -15.25
N ASP A 154 13.12 -0.75 -16.10
CA ASP A 154 14.23 -1.69 -16.26
C ASP A 154 15.46 -1.00 -16.86
N SER A 155 16.65 -1.45 -16.44
CA SER A 155 17.92 -0.85 -16.83
C SER A 155 19.03 -1.88 -16.73
N THR A 156 19.98 -1.88 -17.67
CA THR A 156 21.15 -2.75 -17.64
C THR A 156 22.35 -2.12 -16.91
N VAL A 157 22.22 -0.86 -16.47
CA VAL A 157 23.26 -0.10 -15.77
C VAL A 157 22.65 0.61 -14.56
N ASP A 158 23.45 0.77 -13.49
CA ASP A 158 23.01 1.58 -12.35
C ASP A 158 23.02 3.06 -12.76
N ARG A 159 22.08 3.82 -12.20
CA ARG A 159 21.97 5.26 -12.39
C ARG A 159 21.92 5.94 -11.04
N VAL A 160 22.78 6.94 -10.85
CA VAL A 160 22.81 7.79 -9.66
C VAL A 160 22.28 9.17 -10.06
N TRP A 161 21.17 9.59 -9.45
CA TRP A 161 20.68 10.97 -9.57
C TRP A 161 21.22 11.82 -8.43
N PHE A 162 21.59 13.05 -8.74
CA PHE A 162 22.08 14.03 -7.79
C PHE A 162 20.99 15.02 -7.37
N VAL A 163 21.22 15.69 -6.23
CA VAL A 163 20.28 16.68 -5.69
C VAL A 163 20.12 17.91 -6.60
N ASP A 164 21.16 18.25 -7.37
CA ASP A 164 21.15 19.33 -8.37
C ASP A 164 20.40 18.99 -9.66
N GLY A 165 19.97 17.73 -9.83
CA GLY A 165 19.22 17.24 -10.99
C GLY A 165 20.06 16.57 -12.06
N GLU A 166 21.39 16.55 -11.92
CA GLU A 166 22.26 15.76 -12.80
C GLU A 166 22.13 14.26 -12.51
N TYR A 167 22.64 13.43 -13.42
CA TYR A 167 22.77 11.99 -13.20
C TYR A 167 24.07 11.43 -13.75
N LEU A 168 24.49 10.29 -13.22
CA LEU A 168 25.66 9.55 -13.67
C LEU A 168 25.33 8.06 -13.77
N ASP A 169 25.65 7.48 -14.93
CA ASP A 169 25.52 6.04 -15.17
C ASP A 169 26.85 5.34 -14.92
N GLY A 170 26.78 4.17 -14.27
CA GLY A 170 27.94 3.34 -13.95
C GLY A 170 27.53 2.16 -13.09
N GLU A 171 28.50 1.36 -12.68
CA GLU A 171 28.27 0.25 -11.74
C GLU A 171 28.68 0.70 -10.33
N ILE A 172 27.79 0.53 -9.36
CA ILE A 172 28.14 0.82 -7.97
C ILE A 172 28.88 -0.37 -7.39
N VAL A 173 30.16 -0.17 -7.11
CA VAL A 173 31.05 -1.25 -6.65
C VAL A 173 30.92 -1.46 -5.14
N ARG A 174 30.91 -0.36 -4.38
CA ARG A 174 30.82 -0.38 -2.91
C ARG A 174 30.46 0.98 -2.34
N SER A 175 30.00 0.98 -1.10
CA SER A 175 30.02 2.14 -0.21
C SER A 175 31.28 2.19 0.64
N VAL A 176 31.68 3.39 1.06
CA VAL A 176 32.68 3.62 2.10
C VAL A 176 31.96 4.15 3.34
N GLN A 177 32.25 3.53 4.48
CA GLN A 177 31.70 3.93 5.76
C GLN A 177 32.70 4.73 6.58
N GLU A 178 32.23 5.78 7.23
CA GLU A 178 32.97 6.54 8.24
C GLU A 178 32.05 6.75 9.46
N GLY A 179 32.56 6.51 10.67
CA GLY A 179 31.75 6.65 11.89
C GLY A 179 30.47 5.78 11.93
N GLY A 180 30.45 4.64 11.23
CA GLY A 180 29.30 3.74 11.17
C GLY A 180 28.19 4.18 10.20
N ARG A 181 28.43 5.19 9.36
CA ARG A 181 27.50 5.64 8.31
C ARG A 181 28.14 5.54 6.95
N THR A 182 27.33 5.26 5.93
CA THR A 182 27.81 5.37 4.55
C THR A 182 27.92 6.84 4.16
N GLU A 183 29.14 7.28 3.89
CA GLU A 183 29.45 8.66 3.50
C GLU A 183 29.72 8.78 1.99
N GLU A 184 30.28 7.74 1.37
CA GLU A 184 30.60 7.74 -0.06
C GLU A 184 30.17 6.47 -0.77
N LEU A 185 29.91 6.61 -2.07
CA LEU A 185 29.70 5.53 -3.03
C LEU A 185 30.83 5.53 -4.05
N GLN A 186 31.33 4.35 -4.39
CA GLN A 186 32.34 4.16 -5.42
C GLN A 186 31.66 3.68 -6.70
N LEU A 187 31.54 4.58 -7.68
CA LEU A 187 30.91 4.30 -8.97
C LEU A 187 31.98 4.05 -10.04
N ARG A 188 31.91 2.90 -10.69
CA ARG A 188 32.80 2.53 -11.79
C ARG A 188 32.16 2.86 -13.14
N ARG A 189 32.91 3.57 -14.00
CA ARG A 189 32.55 3.87 -15.39
C ARG A 189 33.73 3.57 -16.30
N GLY A 190 33.66 2.45 -17.01
CA GLY A 190 34.81 1.90 -17.74
C GLY A 190 35.92 1.53 -16.77
N GLU A 191 37.14 2.03 -17.00
CA GLU A 191 38.31 1.77 -16.15
C GLU A 191 38.45 2.74 -14.97
N ARG A 192 37.58 3.75 -14.87
CA ARG A 192 37.66 4.78 -13.82
C ARG A 192 36.65 4.51 -12.73
N THR A 193 37.07 4.74 -11.48
CA THR A 193 36.19 4.78 -10.32
C THR A 193 36.10 6.20 -9.80
N VAL A 194 34.89 6.66 -9.55
CA VAL A 194 34.57 7.99 -9.04
C VAL A 194 33.95 7.84 -7.65
N ALA A 195 34.52 8.55 -6.68
CA ALA A 195 33.94 8.68 -5.34
C ALA A 195 32.82 9.72 -5.37
N VAL A 196 31.66 9.36 -4.84
CA VAL A 196 30.46 10.18 -4.80
C VAL A 196 29.97 10.28 -3.36
N ALA A 197 29.98 11.49 -2.80
CA ALA A 197 29.42 11.73 -1.47
C ALA A 197 27.91 11.49 -1.44
N VAL A 198 27.44 10.66 -0.51
CA VAL A 198 26.04 10.25 -0.36
C VAL A 198 25.12 11.45 -0.11
N GLY A 199 25.59 12.47 0.61
CA GLY A 199 24.85 13.71 0.83
C GLY A 199 24.48 14.47 -0.45
N ARG A 200 25.17 14.21 -1.57
CA ARG A 200 24.86 14.77 -2.90
C ARG A 200 23.93 13.89 -3.73
N VAL A 201 23.72 12.64 -3.30
CA VAL A 201 22.90 11.67 -4.02
C VAL A 201 21.44 11.87 -3.63
N ARG A 202 20.58 11.99 -4.65
CA ARG A 202 19.12 11.99 -4.51
C ARG A 202 18.60 10.56 -4.46
N ALA A 203 18.97 9.75 -5.45
CA ALA A 203 18.51 8.38 -5.59
C ALA A 203 19.47 7.55 -6.43
N ILE A 204 19.31 6.24 -6.32
CA ILE A 204 19.99 5.23 -7.11
C ILE A 204 18.93 4.32 -7.71
N ARG A 205 19.03 4.03 -9.00
CA ARG A 205 18.38 2.88 -9.64
C ARG A 205 19.44 1.83 -9.87
N PHE A 206 19.17 0.60 -9.45
CA PHE A 206 20.05 -0.53 -9.72
C PHE A 206 19.70 -1.15 -11.07
N ALA A 207 20.71 -1.70 -11.73
CA ALA A 207 20.51 -2.52 -12.91
C ALA A 207 19.65 -3.73 -12.55
N SER A 208 18.56 -3.94 -13.28
CA SER A 208 17.81 -5.19 -13.24
C SER A 208 18.50 -6.19 -14.17
N LYS A 209 18.75 -7.41 -13.69
CA LYS A 209 19.08 -8.51 -14.61
C LYS A 209 17.84 -8.74 -15.46
N GLN A 210 17.93 -8.43 -16.75
CA GLN A 210 16.92 -8.84 -17.72
C GLN A 210 16.86 -10.37 -17.62
N SER A 211 15.75 -10.91 -17.11
CA SER A 211 15.43 -12.29 -17.37
C SER A 211 15.16 -12.37 -18.86
N ASP A 212 16.13 -12.92 -19.61
CA ASP A 212 15.88 -13.41 -20.96
C ASP A 212 14.58 -14.21 -20.91
N GLY A 213 13.64 -13.88 -21.80
CA GLY A 213 12.26 -14.35 -21.77
C GLY A 213 12.13 -15.86 -21.81
N GLN A 214 12.25 -16.48 -20.64
CA GLN A 214 11.98 -17.89 -20.41
C GLN A 214 11.03 -17.98 -19.24
N GLU A 215 9.88 -18.59 -19.52
CA GLU A 215 8.78 -18.80 -18.60
C GLU A 215 9.26 -19.52 -17.33
N ASP A 216 9.50 -18.77 -16.25
CA ASP A 216 9.58 -19.34 -14.89
C ASP A 216 8.17 -19.71 -14.42
N LYS A 217 7.57 -20.71 -15.08
CA LYS A 217 6.36 -21.40 -14.63
C LYS A 217 6.65 -22.73 -13.93
N GLU A 218 7.89 -23.19 -13.89
CA GLU A 218 8.22 -24.52 -13.36
C GLU A 218 9.38 -24.47 -12.37
N ASN A 219 9.16 -23.91 -11.18
CA ASN A 219 9.87 -24.33 -9.96
C ASN A 219 9.18 -23.83 -8.68
N ARG A 220 7.85 -24.03 -8.59
CA ARG A 220 7.11 -24.01 -7.33
C ARG A 220 6.69 -25.44 -6.96
N ASN A 221 7.67 -26.28 -6.68
CA ASN A 221 7.54 -27.48 -5.86
C ASN A 221 8.53 -27.25 -4.70
N ASP A 222 8.28 -27.47 -3.41
CA ASP A 222 7.34 -28.34 -2.72
C ASP A 222 7.34 -27.87 -1.26
N ASP A 223 6.16 -27.66 -0.68
CA ASP A 223 5.93 -27.89 0.75
C ASP A 223 4.43 -28.18 0.88
N SER A 224 4.12 -29.45 0.68
CA SER A 224 2.78 -30.02 0.75
C SER A 224 2.14 -29.83 2.13
N ASN A 225 1.27 -28.84 2.24
CA ASN A 225 0.11 -28.89 3.12
C ASN A 225 -1.10 -28.34 2.34
N PRO A 226 -2.13 -29.15 2.02
CA PRO A 226 -3.35 -28.65 1.39
C PRO A 226 -4.23 -28.02 2.48
N GLY A 227 -3.82 -26.86 3.00
CA GLY A 227 -4.51 -26.15 4.06
C GLY A 227 -4.34 -24.64 3.90
N ILE A 228 -5.35 -24.00 3.28
CA ILE A 228 -5.55 -22.55 3.11
C ILE A 228 -4.41 -21.85 2.33
N PRO A 229 -4.67 -21.22 1.17
CA PRO A 229 -3.66 -20.37 0.54
C PRO A 229 -3.22 -19.33 1.56
N SER A 230 -1.93 -19.29 1.94
CA SER A 230 -1.43 -18.25 2.82
C SER A 230 -1.79 -16.91 2.18
N ALA A 231 -2.80 -16.23 2.73
CA ALA A 231 -3.54 -15.21 2.03
C ALA A 231 -2.61 -14.04 1.69
N HIS A 232 -2.32 -13.88 0.40
CA HIS A 232 -1.65 -12.69 -0.11
C HIS A 232 -2.41 -11.46 0.39
N CYS A 233 -1.69 -10.47 0.91
CA CYS A 233 -2.29 -9.25 1.42
C CYS A 233 -1.35 -8.07 1.19
N GLN A 234 -1.90 -6.88 1.29
CA GLN A 234 -1.10 -5.67 1.25
C GLN A 234 -1.16 -4.97 2.59
N VAL A 235 0.01 -4.50 3.02
CA VAL A 235 0.20 -3.89 4.34
C VAL A 235 0.89 -2.55 4.16
N GLY A 236 0.39 -1.53 4.84
CA GLY A 236 1.04 -0.22 4.92
C GLY A 236 1.29 0.20 6.35
N PHE A 237 2.35 0.97 6.55
CA PHE A 237 2.83 1.42 7.85
C PHE A 237 2.86 2.96 7.95
N GLN A 238 2.81 3.48 9.18
CA GLN A 238 2.74 4.92 9.47
C GLN A 238 3.99 5.72 9.05
N ASP A 239 5.11 5.03 8.87
CA ASP A 239 6.36 5.57 8.33
C ASP A 239 6.33 5.71 6.80
N GLY A 240 5.27 5.25 6.12
CA GLY A 240 5.14 5.29 4.67
C GLY A 240 5.57 4.00 3.95
N SER A 241 6.07 3.00 4.68
CA SER A 241 6.36 1.68 4.12
C SER A 241 5.07 1.01 3.62
N TYR A 242 5.14 0.33 2.47
CA TYR A 242 4.05 -0.38 1.81
C TYR A 242 4.57 -1.67 1.17
N LEU A 243 3.91 -2.80 1.43
CA LEU A 243 4.36 -4.13 1.04
C LEU A 243 3.23 -4.97 0.46
N ASP A 244 3.47 -5.65 -0.66
CA ASP A 244 2.70 -6.83 -1.09
C ASP A 244 3.28 -8.08 -0.40
N VAL A 245 2.54 -8.60 0.56
CA VAL A 245 2.95 -9.66 1.48
C VAL A 245 2.39 -11.00 1.01
N SER A 246 3.26 -11.98 0.84
CA SER A 246 2.88 -13.38 0.59
C SER A 246 2.70 -14.19 1.87
N ARG A 247 3.47 -13.87 2.91
CA ARG A 247 3.42 -14.58 4.19
C ARG A 247 3.89 -13.73 5.36
N LEU A 248 3.26 -13.92 6.51
CA LEU A 248 3.72 -13.43 7.81
C LEU A 248 4.08 -14.62 8.70
N LYS A 249 5.16 -14.53 9.45
CA LYS A 249 5.58 -15.54 10.43
C LYS A 249 5.97 -14.89 11.74
N SER A 250 5.60 -15.53 12.85
CA SER A 250 6.05 -15.11 14.17
C SER A 250 7.32 -15.88 14.48
N VAL A 251 8.40 -15.16 14.81
CA VAL A 251 9.67 -15.74 15.21
C VAL A 251 10.09 -15.01 16.48
N ASP A 252 9.99 -15.69 17.63
CA ASP A 252 10.17 -15.09 18.96
C ASP A 252 9.28 -13.84 19.16
N ASP A 253 9.86 -12.67 19.44
CA ASP A 253 9.15 -11.38 19.54
C ASP A 253 9.13 -10.59 18.21
N ALA A 254 9.56 -11.19 17.11
CA ALA A 254 9.59 -10.57 15.79
C ALA A 254 8.49 -11.13 14.87
N VAL A 255 8.05 -10.26 13.96
CA VAL A 255 7.24 -10.61 12.80
C VAL A 255 8.16 -10.61 11.59
N GLU A 256 8.37 -11.78 11.00
CA GLU A 256 9.00 -11.92 9.68
C GLU A 256 7.92 -11.72 8.60
N ILE A 257 8.18 -10.78 7.70
CA ILE A 257 7.35 -10.48 6.54
C ILE A 257 8.05 -11.00 5.30
N VAL A 258 7.40 -11.90 4.58
CA VAL A 258 7.84 -12.39 3.28
C VAL A 258 7.02 -11.68 2.21
N MET A 259 7.69 -10.89 1.38
CA MET A 259 7.08 -10.18 0.26
C MET A 259 6.73 -11.15 -0.87
N ARG A 260 5.98 -10.71 -1.88
CA ARG A 260 5.63 -11.54 -3.04
C ARG A 260 6.86 -11.92 -3.88
N SER A 261 7.85 -11.04 -3.94
CA SER A 261 9.18 -11.26 -4.53
C SER A 261 10.02 -12.29 -3.77
N GLY A 262 9.65 -12.64 -2.54
CA GLY A 262 10.41 -13.55 -1.67
C GLY A 262 11.37 -12.83 -0.72
N VAL A 263 11.54 -11.51 -0.86
CA VAL A 263 12.31 -10.68 0.08
C VAL A 263 11.75 -10.83 1.49
N ARG A 264 12.65 -10.97 2.47
CA ARG A 264 12.29 -11.13 3.89
C ARG A 264 12.73 -9.94 4.70
N LEU A 265 11.78 -9.33 5.39
CA LEU A 265 11.99 -8.22 6.31
C LEU A 265 11.45 -8.62 7.68
N SER A 266 11.90 -7.93 8.74
CA SER A 266 11.37 -8.19 10.08
C SER A 266 11.37 -6.96 10.97
N LEU A 267 10.45 -6.95 11.92
CA LEU A 267 10.31 -5.95 12.97
C LEU A 267 9.71 -6.60 14.21
N SER A 268 9.79 -5.95 15.37
CA SER A 268 9.15 -6.47 16.58
C SER A 268 7.62 -6.52 16.45
N ALA A 269 6.98 -7.50 17.10
CA ALA A 269 5.52 -7.66 17.08
C ALA A 269 4.80 -6.45 17.69
N SER A 270 5.39 -5.81 18.69
CA SER A 270 4.85 -4.58 19.28
C SER A 270 4.88 -3.40 18.29
N THR A 271 5.97 -3.24 17.54
CA THR A 271 6.10 -2.22 16.51
C THR A 271 5.14 -2.49 15.36
N PHE A 272 5.04 -3.74 14.88
CA PHE A 272 4.10 -4.13 13.83
C PHE A 272 2.66 -3.72 14.18
N ARG A 273 2.18 -4.11 15.36
CA ARG A 273 0.82 -3.77 15.84
C ARG A 273 0.57 -2.27 15.91
N ARG A 274 1.56 -1.48 16.34
CA ARG A 274 1.43 -0.03 16.50
C ARG A 274 1.53 0.73 15.18
N ALA A 275 2.38 0.27 14.27
CA ALA A 275 2.78 0.99 13.08
C ALA A 275 1.90 0.70 11.87
N ILE A 276 1.19 -0.43 11.83
CA ILE A 276 0.26 -0.72 10.73
C ILE A 276 -0.83 0.36 10.61
N CYS A 277 -1.05 0.87 9.40
CA CYS A 277 -2.08 1.87 9.10
C CYS A 277 -2.94 1.53 7.89
N PHE A 278 -2.58 0.49 7.14
CA PHE A 278 -3.32 -0.02 6.01
C PHE A 278 -3.22 -1.54 5.95
N PHE A 279 -4.34 -2.18 5.63
CA PHE A 279 -4.42 -3.62 5.41
C PHE A 279 -5.45 -3.90 4.33
N ARG A 280 -5.08 -4.74 3.36
CA ARG A 280 -6.00 -5.20 2.31
C ARG A 280 -5.77 -6.69 2.04
N PRO A 281 -6.73 -7.56 2.41
CA PRO A 281 -6.66 -8.95 2.00
C PRO A 281 -6.89 -9.06 0.48
N VAL A 282 -6.23 -10.00 -0.18
CA VAL A 282 -6.63 -10.42 -1.53
C VAL A 282 -7.93 -11.21 -1.40
N ARG A 283 -8.88 -10.90 -2.27
CA ARG A 283 -10.17 -11.56 -2.30
C ARG A 283 -10.57 -11.83 -3.73
N GLU A 284 -11.17 -12.98 -3.97
CA GLU A 284 -11.70 -13.31 -5.28
C GLU A 284 -13.02 -12.55 -5.54
N ASP A 285 -13.85 -12.37 -4.52
CA ASP A 285 -15.17 -11.70 -4.62
C ASP A 285 -15.10 -10.18 -4.85
N VAL A 286 -13.90 -9.61 -4.99
CA VAL A 286 -13.65 -8.21 -5.31
C VAL A 286 -12.75 -8.10 -6.53
N LEU A 287 -13.20 -7.39 -7.56
CA LEU A 287 -12.40 -7.10 -8.76
C LEU A 287 -12.19 -5.60 -8.91
N TRP A 288 -10.94 -5.15 -8.99
CA TRP A 288 -10.62 -3.72 -9.11
C TRP A 288 -10.79 -3.27 -10.56
N LEU A 289 -11.51 -2.17 -10.80
CA LEU A 289 -11.78 -1.71 -12.16
C LEU A 289 -10.52 -1.33 -12.93
N ALA A 290 -9.47 -0.91 -12.23
CA ALA A 290 -8.17 -0.61 -12.82
C ALA A 290 -7.43 -1.86 -13.30
N GLU A 291 -7.77 -3.06 -12.83
CA GLU A 291 -7.19 -4.32 -13.29
C GLU A 291 -7.89 -4.85 -14.55
N ILE A 292 -9.13 -4.43 -14.79
CA ILE A 292 -9.89 -4.79 -15.98
C ILE A 292 -9.42 -3.95 -17.17
N VAL A 293 -9.14 -4.60 -18.30
CA VAL A 293 -8.90 -3.90 -19.57
C VAL A 293 -10.22 -3.31 -20.06
N PRO A 294 -10.33 -1.99 -20.24
CA PRO A 294 -11.57 -1.40 -20.77
C PRO A 294 -11.85 -1.86 -22.20
N LEU A 295 -13.12 -2.02 -22.52
CA LEU A 295 -13.59 -2.23 -23.89
C LEU A 295 -13.34 -1.01 -24.77
N ASP A 296 -13.60 0.18 -24.21
CA ASP A 296 -13.48 1.46 -24.92
C ASP A 296 -13.16 2.57 -23.93
N VAL A 297 -12.30 3.50 -24.35
CA VAL A 297 -12.02 4.75 -23.64
C VAL A 297 -12.15 5.88 -24.63
N ARG A 298 -13.09 6.79 -24.38
CA ARG A 298 -13.32 7.96 -25.22
C ARG A 298 -13.26 9.22 -24.39
N HIS A 299 -12.22 10.01 -24.61
CA HIS A 299 -12.08 11.35 -24.08
C HIS A 299 -12.46 12.38 -25.16
N VAL A 300 -13.33 13.32 -24.81
CA VAL A 300 -13.76 14.43 -25.65
C VAL A 300 -13.41 15.71 -24.88
N PRO A 301 -12.24 16.31 -25.14
CA PRO A 301 -11.81 17.49 -24.41
C PRO A 301 -12.62 18.73 -24.84
N PHE A 302 -12.70 19.72 -23.93
CA PHE A 302 -13.22 21.04 -24.28
C PHE A 302 -12.15 21.88 -25.00
N PHE A 303 -10.88 21.75 -24.59
CA PHE A 303 -9.71 22.36 -25.25
C PHE A 303 -8.87 21.33 -26.03
N SER A 304 -7.74 21.73 -26.64
CA SER A 304 -6.87 20.77 -27.35
C SER A 304 -6.10 19.86 -26.38
N GLY A 305 -5.87 18.60 -26.77
CA GLY A 305 -5.09 17.61 -26.01
C GLY A 305 -5.92 16.43 -25.52
N GLY A 306 -5.35 15.23 -25.59
CA GLY A 306 -5.97 14.01 -25.07
C GLY A 306 -5.41 13.65 -23.69
N TRP A 307 -6.29 13.27 -22.77
CA TRP A 307 -5.89 12.74 -21.46
C TRP A 307 -6.11 11.22 -21.46
N PRO A 308 -5.05 10.41 -21.26
CA PRO A 308 -5.21 8.96 -21.15
C PRO A 308 -5.96 8.61 -19.85
N LEU A 309 -6.63 7.47 -19.85
CA LEU A 309 -7.18 6.88 -18.63
C LEU A 309 -6.02 6.46 -17.71
N GLY A 310 -5.94 7.03 -16.51
CA GLY A 310 -5.05 6.55 -15.46
C GLY A 310 -5.62 5.30 -14.80
N ARG A 311 -4.84 4.22 -14.72
CA ARG A 311 -5.18 2.97 -14.02
C ARG A 311 -4.18 2.77 -12.87
N ASN A 312 -4.66 2.85 -11.64
CA ASN A 312 -3.84 2.90 -10.41
C ASN A 312 -2.84 4.07 -10.34
N VAL A 313 -2.97 5.04 -11.24
CA VAL A 313 -2.16 6.25 -11.32
C VAL A 313 -3.05 7.45 -11.64
N ASN A 314 -2.58 8.64 -11.25
CA ASN A 314 -3.19 9.90 -11.64
C ASN A 314 -2.94 10.20 -13.14
N LEU A 315 -3.46 11.33 -13.62
CA LEU A 315 -3.36 11.72 -15.04
C LEU A 315 -1.93 12.05 -15.54
N TRP A 316 -0.93 12.07 -14.66
CA TRP A 316 0.49 12.22 -15.03
C TRP A 316 1.32 10.96 -14.73
N GLY A 317 0.66 9.85 -14.43
CA GLY A 317 1.35 8.59 -14.10
C GLY A 317 1.92 8.55 -12.69
N GLY A 318 1.54 9.47 -11.81
CA GLY A 318 1.92 9.47 -10.39
C GLY A 318 0.90 8.76 -9.49
N ARG A 319 1.12 8.73 -8.17
CA ARG A 319 0.15 8.10 -7.26
C ARG A 319 -1.19 8.85 -7.25
N LEU A 320 -2.27 8.09 -7.12
CA LEU A 320 -3.63 8.59 -6.89
C LEU A 320 -3.71 9.21 -5.50
N ARG A 321 -3.95 10.53 -5.40
CA ARG A 321 -4.00 11.24 -4.11
C ARG A 321 -5.24 12.10 -4.01
N ARG A 322 -5.95 12.04 -2.89
CA ARG A 322 -7.04 12.99 -2.60
C ARG A 322 -6.54 14.22 -1.82
N ARG A 323 -5.49 14.04 -1.01
CA ARG A 323 -4.86 15.05 -0.16
C ARG A 323 -3.38 14.73 0.00
N ASP A 324 -2.64 15.68 0.54
CA ASP A 324 -1.22 15.49 0.80
C ASP A 324 -0.97 14.31 1.74
N ASN A 325 0.07 13.53 1.43
CA ASN A 325 0.55 12.38 2.22
C ASN A 325 -0.42 11.19 2.35
N GLU A 326 -1.55 11.16 1.63
CA GLU A 326 -2.42 9.99 1.53
C GLU A 326 -2.61 9.61 0.07
N TRP A 327 -2.45 8.31 -0.21
CA TRP A 327 -2.57 7.81 -1.57
C TRP A 327 -3.36 6.51 -1.61
N TYR A 328 -3.86 6.18 -2.79
CA TYR A 328 -4.65 4.97 -3.05
C TYR A 328 -3.87 4.09 -4.01
N ASP A 329 -3.76 2.81 -3.68
CA ASP A 329 -3.12 1.78 -4.52
C ASP A 329 -4.00 1.39 -5.71
N HIS A 330 -5.32 1.58 -5.58
CA HIS A 330 -6.28 1.26 -6.64
C HIS A 330 -7.20 2.42 -6.99
N GLY A 331 -7.48 2.56 -8.28
CA GLY A 331 -8.48 3.50 -8.79
C GLY A 331 -8.29 3.89 -10.25
N LEU A 332 -9.20 4.71 -10.75
CA LEU A 332 -9.14 5.26 -12.11
C LEU A 332 -9.00 6.78 -12.04
N ALA A 333 -8.17 7.36 -12.90
CA ALA A 333 -8.09 8.80 -13.10
C ALA A 333 -8.57 9.17 -14.52
N MET A 334 -9.44 10.18 -14.60
CA MET A 334 -10.08 10.63 -15.83
C MET A 334 -10.07 12.15 -15.88
N HIS A 335 -9.87 12.73 -17.07
CA HIS A 335 -10.17 14.13 -17.30
C HIS A 335 -11.58 14.27 -17.86
N SER A 336 -12.33 15.32 -17.53
CA SER A 336 -13.61 15.54 -18.20
C SER A 336 -13.42 15.98 -19.68
N THR A 337 -14.33 15.72 -20.62
CA THR A 337 -15.39 14.71 -20.54
C THR A 337 -14.84 13.37 -21.02
N THR A 338 -14.82 12.34 -20.18
CA THR A 338 -14.34 10.99 -20.56
C THR A 338 -15.39 9.94 -20.24
N ARG A 339 -15.53 8.98 -21.15
CA ARG A 339 -16.24 7.72 -20.94
C ARG A 339 -15.24 6.56 -20.96
N VAL A 340 -15.35 5.66 -19.99
CA VAL A 340 -14.72 4.34 -20.02
C VAL A 340 -15.80 3.26 -19.95
N ALA A 341 -15.73 2.27 -20.81
CA ALA A 341 -16.68 1.16 -20.86
C ALA A 341 -15.98 -0.19 -20.61
N TYR A 342 -16.68 -1.10 -19.93
CA TYR A 342 -16.22 -2.43 -19.56
C TYR A 342 -17.25 -3.47 -19.98
N VAL A 343 -16.74 -4.64 -20.39
CA VAL A 343 -17.53 -5.89 -20.43
C VAL A 343 -17.37 -6.57 -19.08
N LEU A 344 -18.48 -7.07 -18.53
CA LEU A 344 -18.50 -7.82 -17.29
C LEU A 344 -18.69 -9.29 -17.65
N ASP A 345 -17.59 -10.04 -17.62
CA ASP A 345 -17.57 -11.46 -17.97
C ASP A 345 -18.36 -12.32 -16.97
N GLU A 346 -18.52 -11.79 -15.75
CA GLU A 346 -19.26 -12.40 -14.65
C GLU A 346 -20.30 -11.43 -14.08
N PRO A 347 -21.39 -11.95 -13.48
CA PRO A 347 -22.35 -11.10 -12.79
C PRO A 347 -21.73 -10.51 -11.51
N PHE A 348 -21.64 -9.19 -11.46
CA PHE A 348 -21.29 -8.46 -10.24
C PHE A 348 -22.54 -7.82 -9.64
N SER A 349 -22.59 -7.77 -8.30
CA SER A 349 -23.75 -7.25 -7.57
C SER A 349 -23.63 -5.75 -7.33
N TYR A 350 -22.40 -5.26 -7.06
CA TYR A 350 -22.17 -3.86 -6.72
C TYR A 350 -20.96 -3.25 -7.41
N LEU A 351 -21.08 -1.98 -7.78
CA LEU A 351 -19.96 -1.07 -8.04
C LEU A 351 -19.75 -0.19 -6.79
N ARG A 352 -18.50 -0.10 -6.32
CA ARG A 352 -18.12 0.76 -5.21
C ARG A 352 -16.87 1.57 -5.50
N ALA A 353 -16.85 2.83 -5.05
CA ALA A 353 -15.72 3.74 -5.21
C ALA A 353 -15.82 4.90 -4.21
N GLN A 354 -14.76 5.70 -4.09
CA GLN A 354 -14.82 7.05 -3.53
C GLN A 354 -14.59 8.05 -4.67
N LEU A 355 -15.53 8.98 -4.86
CA LEU A 355 -15.50 9.94 -5.97
C LEU A 355 -14.94 11.28 -5.48
N ALA A 356 -13.81 11.71 -6.04
CA ALA A 356 -13.17 12.99 -5.71
C ALA A 356 -12.21 13.42 -6.82
N LEU A 357 -11.82 14.69 -6.82
CA LEU A 357 -10.73 15.15 -7.69
C LEU A 357 -9.37 14.84 -7.05
N ASP A 358 -8.36 14.65 -7.88
CA ASP A 358 -6.97 14.46 -7.44
C ASP A 358 -6.44 15.72 -6.73
N VAL A 359 -5.56 15.55 -5.74
CA VAL A 359 -5.00 16.64 -4.92
C VAL A 359 -4.37 17.75 -5.76
N THR A 360 -3.84 17.42 -6.94
CA THR A 360 -3.23 18.36 -7.87
C THR A 360 -4.20 19.43 -8.41
N THR A 361 -5.51 19.28 -8.21
CA THR A 361 -6.50 20.30 -8.58
C THR A 361 -6.66 21.37 -7.48
N GLY A 362 -6.12 21.13 -6.28
CA GLY A 362 -6.29 22.00 -5.12
C GLY A 362 -7.77 22.22 -4.82
N GLN A 363 -8.22 23.49 -4.82
CA GLN A 363 -9.61 23.88 -4.61
C GLN A 363 -10.36 24.17 -5.93
N ARG A 364 -9.85 23.68 -7.06
CA ARG A 364 -10.37 23.95 -8.42
C ARG A 364 -10.82 22.67 -9.11
N GLY A 365 -11.43 22.84 -10.27
CA GLY A 365 -12.09 21.76 -11.02
C GLY A 365 -13.46 21.43 -10.45
N SER A 366 -14.36 21.01 -11.32
CA SER A 366 -15.69 20.55 -10.92
C SER A 366 -16.27 19.60 -11.95
N VAL A 367 -16.66 18.40 -11.48
CA VAL A 367 -17.14 17.34 -12.35
C VAL A 367 -18.46 16.75 -11.86
N ARG A 368 -19.13 16.01 -12.73
CA ARG A 368 -20.18 15.07 -12.37
C ARG A 368 -19.79 13.66 -12.81
N TYR A 369 -20.01 12.71 -11.92
CA TYR A 369 -19.81 11.30 -12.18
C TYR A 369 -21.14 10.67 -12.56
N SER A 370 -21.17 9.91 -13.64
CA SER A 370 -22.35 9.16 -14.06
C SER A 370 -21.98 7.70 -14.31
N VAL A 371 -22.92 6.80 -14.01
CA VAL A 371 -22.76 5.36 -14.25
C VAL A 371 -23.92 4.88 -15.10
N PHE A 372 -23.58 4.18 -16.17
CA PHE A 372 -24.53 3.52 -17.05
C PHE A 372 -24.28 2.03 -17.09
N THR A 373 -25.34 1.25 -17.20
CA THR A 373 -25.25 -0.20 -17.40
C THR A 373 -26.01 -0.62 -18.64
N ARG A 374 -25.66 -1.80 -19.14
CA ARG A 374 -26.41 -2.50 -20.17
C ARG A 374 -26.52 -3.97 -19.80
N SER A 375 -27.74 -4.48 -19.79
CA SER A 375 -28.01 -5.92 -19.63
C SER A 375 -27.84 -6.65 -20.95
N GLY A 376 -27.58 -7.96 -20.93
CA GLY A 376 -27.33 -8.75 -22.14
C GLY A 376 -28.48 -8.70 -23.16
N ASP A 377 -29.72 -8.57 -22.67
CA ASP A 377 -30.93 -8.56 -23.50
C ASP A 377 -31.37 -7.14 -23.93
N GLU A 378 -30.69 -6.10 -23.45
CA GLU A 378 -31.06 -4.70 -23.72
C GLU A 378 -30.10 -4.04 -24.70
N ASP A 379 -30.63 -3.44 -25.76
CA ASP A 379 -29.81 -2.71 -26.74
C ASP A 379 -29.33 -1.33 -26.25
N LYS A 380 -29.90 -0.80 -25.16
CA LYS A 380 -29.71 0.59 -24.72
C LYS A 380 -28.97 0.67 -23.40
N TRP A 381 -28.09 1.66 -23.28
CA TRP A 381 -27.47 2.03 -22.02
C TRP A 381 -28.48 2.73 -21.10
N LYS A 382 -28.58 2.27 -19.85
CA LYS A 382 -29.44 2.84 -18.81
C LYS A 382 -28.59 3.59 -17.80
N SER A 383 -28.89 4.87 -17.57
CA SER A 383 -28.28 5.63 -16.47
C SER A 383 -28.79 5.09 -15.14
N ILE A 384 -27.90 4.62 -14.28
CA ILE A 384 -28.25 4.11 -12.95
C ILE A 384 -27.75 5.02 -11.82
N TYR A 385 -26.84 5.95 -12.12
CA TYR A 385 -26.34 6.91 -11.15
C TYR A 385 -25.88 8.20 -11.81
N ARG A 386 -26.10 9.33 -11.10
CA ARG A 386 -25.49 10.63 -11.39
C ARG A 386 -25.19 11.35 -10.08
N SER A 387 -23.95 11.79 -9.89
CA SER A 387 -23.54 12.51 -8.67
C SER A 387 -24.03 13.97 -8.67
N PRO A 388 -24.09 14.60 -7.48
CA PRO A 388 -23.94 16.05 -7.35
C PRO A 388 -22.64 16.56 -8.01
N VAL A 389 -22.47 17.88 -8.10
CA VAL A 389 -21.18 18.45 -8.51
C VAL A 389 -20.13 18.14 -7.45
N VAL A 390 -19.04 17.51 -7.85
CA VAL A 390 -17.88 17.23 -6.99
C VAL A 390 -16.76 18.19 -7.37
N ARG A 391 -16.19 18.87 -6.39
CA ARG A 391 -15.16 19.91 -6.58
C ARG A 391 -13.82 19.52 -5.96
N GLY A 392 -12.75 20.14 -6.43
CA GLY A 392 -11.43 20.04 -5.81
C GLY A 392 -11.47 20.37 -4.32
N GLY A 393 -10.73 19.61 -3.52
CA GLY A 393 -10.63 19.81 -2.07
C GLY A 393 -11.84 19.34 -1.24
N GLN A 394 -12.93 18.88 -1.88
CA GLN A 394 -14.08 18.34 -1.16
C GLN A 394 -13.78 16.95 -0.57
N THR A 395 -14.54 16.59 0.47
CA THR A 395 -14.54 15.21 0.95
C THR A 395 -15.10 14.30 -0.14
N PRO A 396 -14.48 13.15 -0.43
CA PRO A 396 -14.97 12.19 -1.40
C PRO A 396 -16.38 11.72 -1.10
N LEU A 397 -17.11 11.50 -2.17
CA LEU A 397 -18.44 10.91 -2.12
C LEU A 397 -18.32 9.39 -2.22
N ASP A 398 -18.74 8.68 -1.18
CA ASP A 398 -18.79 7.22 -1.20
C ASP A 398 -19.91 6.76 -2.17
N LEU A 399 -19.52 5.91 -3.14
CA LEU A 399 -20.43 5.27 -4.08
C LEU A 399 -20.63 3.82 -3.68
N ASN A 400 -21.89 3.41 -3.52
CA ASN A 400 -22.31 2.02 -3.39
C ASN A 400 -23.55 1.80 -4.25
N LEU A 401 -23.36 1.15 -5.39
CA LEU A 401 -24.35 1.10 -6.46
C LEU A 401 -24.62 -0.35 -6.87
N ALA A 402 -25.87 -0.79 -6.77
CA ALA A 402 -26.29 -2.10 -7.29
C ALA A 402 -26.19 -2.11 -8.82
N LEU A 403 -25.75 -3.23 -9.38
CA LEU A 403 -25.55 -3.39 -10.82
C LEU A 403 -26.62 -4.24 -11.50
N ASP A 404 -27.55 -4.82 -10.74
CA ASP A 404 -28.65 -5.65 -11.25
C ASP A 404 -28.19 -6.68 -12.31
N HIS A 405 -27.02 -7.31 -12.08
CA HIS A 405 -26.38 -8.26 -12.99
C HIS A 405 -26.10 -7.73 -14.41
N ALA A 406 -25.79 -6.44 -14.53
CA ALA A 406 -25.37 -5.84 -15.79
C ALA A 406 -24.23 -6.63 -16.47
N ARG A 407 -24.27 -6.71 -17.80
CA ARG A 407 -23.21 -7.32 -18.62
C ARG A 407 -22.18 -6.31 -19.10
N GLN A 408 -22.53 -5.03 -19.07
CA GLN A 408 -21.61 -3.96 -19.38
C GLN A 408 -21.81 -2.77 -18.45
N LEU A 409 -20.72 -2.07 -18.21
CA LEU A 409 -20.64 -0.92 -17.32
C LEU A 409 -19.93 0.22 -18.04
N ALA A 410 -20.48 1.43 -17.98
CA ALA A 410 -19.81 2.62 -18.44
C ALA A 410 -19.73 3.66 -17.33
N LEU A 411 -18.53 4.17 -17.08
CA LEU A 411 -18.25 5.25 -16.16
C LEU A 411 -17.98 6.51 -16.97
N ILE A 412 -18.66 7.59 -16.60
CA ILE A 412 -18.54 8.88 -17.29
C ILE A 412 -18.17 9.95 -16.28
N VAL A 413 -17.21 10.77 -16.66
CA VAL A 413 -16.89 12.04 -15.99
C VAL A 413 -17.25 13.15 -16.96
N GLU A 414 -18.19 14.00 -16.57
CA GLU A 414 -18.58 15.21 -17.29
C GLU A 414 -18.05 16.44 -16.56
N TYR A 415 -17.72 17.51 -17.28
CA TYR A 415 -17.46 18.79 -16.61
C TYR A 415 -18.76 19.32 -16.02
N ALA A 416 -18.65 20.03 -14.90
CA ALA A 416 -19.77 20.74 -14.29
C ALA A 416 -19.73 22.22 -14.68
N ASP A 417 -19.13 23.04 -13.82
CA ASP A 417 -19.02 24.48 -14.02
C ASP A 417 -17.61 24.80 -14.53
N GLN A 418 -17.42 25.93 -15.22
CA GLN A 418 -16.10 26.43 -15.66
C GLN A 418 -15.40 25.55 -16.72
N GLY A 419 -16.14 24.72 -17.45
CA GLY A 419 -15.57 23.83 -18.48
C GLY A 419 -14.70 22.73 -17.87
N ASP A 420 -13.77 22.17 -18.64
CA ASP A 420 -12.93 21.05 -18.21
C ASP A 420 -11.67 21.47 -17.41
N GLN A 421 -11.63 22.70 -16.91
CA GLN A 421 -10.43 23.25 -16.26
C GLN A 421 -10.09 22.52 -14.96
N LEU A 422 -8.96 21.80 -14.94
CA LEU A 422 -8.46 21.05 -13.79
C LEU A 422 -9.45 19.95 -13.34
N ASP A 423 -10.24 19.42 -14.26
CA ASP A 423 -11.22 18.35 -14.00
C ASP A 423 -10.56 16.97 -13.94
N ARG A 424 -9.63 16.83 -12.99
CA ARG A 424 -8.83 15.61 -12.80
C ARG A 424 -9.56 14.69 -11.83
N ALA A 425 -10.62 14.10 -12.33
CA ALA A 425 -11.52 13.24 -11.59
C ALA A 425 -10.88 11.88 -11.28
N CYS A 426 -11.11 11.36 -10.08
CA CYS A 426 -10.64 10.06 -9.65
C CYS A 426 -11.79 9.23 -9.08
N TRP A 427 -11.86 7.98 -9.53
CA TRP A 427 -12.64 6.92 -8.93
C TRP A 427 -11.71 6.12 -8.01
N PHE A 428 -11.47 6.61 -6.79
CA PHE A 428 -10.57 5.98 -5.84
C PHE A 428 -11.15 4.66 -5.33
N SER A 429 -10.32 3.62 -5.22
CA SER A 429 -10.72 2.28 -4.79
C SER A 429 -11.94 1.72 -5.55
N ALA A 430 -12.03 2.05 -6.84
CA ALA A 430 -13.11 1.62 -7.72
C ALA A 430 -13.06 0.11 -7.95
N ARG A 431 -14.12 -0.59 -7.55
CA ARG A 431 -14.18 -2.05 -7.53
C ARG A 431 -15.59 -2.58 -7.77
N LEU A 432 -15.65 -3.77 -8.34
CA LEU A 432 -16.83 -4.59 -8.47
C LEU A 432 -16.83 -5.63 -7.34
N VAL A 433 -18.01 -5.89 -6.77
CA VAL A 433 -18.17 -6.86 -5.67
C VAL A 433 -19.20 -7.90 -6.07
N ARG A 434 -18.86 -9.17 -5.86
CA ARG A 434 -19.76 -10.31 -6.00
C ARG A 434 -20.49 -10.52 -4.67
N ASP A 435 -21.79 -10.73 -4.73
CA ASP A 435 -22.54 -11.17 -3.55
C ASP A 435 -22.36 -12.68 -3.39
N PRO A 436 -21.77 -13.18 -2.29
CA PRO A 436 -21.62 -14.61 -2.06
C PRO A 436 -22.96 -15.35 -1.92
N GLN A 437 -24.10 -14.65 -1.77
CA GLN A 437 -25.43 -15.24 -1.66
C GLN A 437 -26.14 -15.46 -3.01
N VAL A 438 -25.54 -15.03 -4.13
CA VAL A 438 -26.07 -15.33 -5.47
C VAL A 438 -25.34 -16.56 -5.99
N GLU A 439 -25.95 -17.74 -5.86
CA GLU A 439 -25.43 -19.00 -6.41
C GLU A 439 -25.14 -18.87 -7.93
N ARG A 440 -24.06 -19.53 -8.37
CA ARG A 440 -23.54 -19.50 -9.75
C ARG A 440 -24.48 -20.15 -10.77
#